data_AF-A0A957U1C7-F1
#
_entry.id   AF-A0A957U1C7-F1
#
_cell.length_a   1.000
_cell.length_b   1.000
_cell.length_c   1.000
_cell.angle_alpha   90.00
_cell.angle_beta   90.00
_cell.angle_gamma   90.00
#
_symmetry.space_group_name_H-M   'P 1'
#
loop_
_entity.id
_entity.type
_entity.pdbx_description
1 polymer ?
#
loop_
_entity_poly.entity_id
_entity_poly.type
_entity_poly.pdbx_seq_one_letter_code
_entity_poly.pdbx_strand_id
1 'polypeptide(L)'
;MMSINSFSTNIARFLGLPHVASRPQDIDHDKVIKAAYRRYTKLRPSLSETLFDGAFLEDAGRTHVVTYMTGQVDRHAAAIALSHSWMQTLPPMRAAARRRLAADSVLAADSFLMQVDAIRNLGIMAPIIPLPAELALEIDQEGAVVTVGVTGVLNARSYQAFLARIQALYAAGSRVLVLDVTKVTDLQLSGIYALHSVAHIFRGVPVTPQKDSPSQLRHMSEANLAAGRSERIVLTCANPALREALIKLEFDQIFTFA
;
A
#
# COMPACT_ATOMS: atom_id res chain seq x y z
N MET A 1 27.40 13.36 13.05
CA MET A 1 26.11 12.97 13.66
C MET A 1 25.08 14.05 13.37
N MET A 2 24.28 13.90 12.32
CA MET A 2 23.13 14.77 12.08
C MET A 2 22.00 14.35 13.03
N SER A 3 21.47 15.31 13.79
CA SER A 3 20.38 15.08 14.73
C SER A 3 19.09 14.70 13.99
N ILE A 4 18.46 13.60 14.43
CA ILE A 4 17.19 13.03 13.94
C ILE A 4 16.06 14.10 13.86
N ASN A 5 16.17 15.20 14.62
CA ASN A 5 15.21 16.29 14.62
C ASN A 5 15.22 17.17 13.34
N SER A 6 16.29 17.14 12.55
CA SER A 6 16.41 17.99 11.35
C SER A 6 15.65 17.43 10.13
N PHE A 7 15.47 16.11 10.04
CA PHE A 7 14.83 15.46 8.89
C PHE A 7 13.30 15.58 8.91
N SER A 8 12.67 15.35 10.06
CA SER A 8 11.21 15.49 10.24
C SER A 8 10.71 16.92 10.00
N THR A 9 11.56 17.91 10.29
CA THR A 9 11.25 19.34 10.11
C THR A 9 11.12 19.73 8.62
N ASN A 10 11.85 19.06 7.72
CA ASN A 10 11.84 19.41 6.29
C ASN A 10 10.63 18.84 5.53
N ILE A 11 10.09 17.69 5.96
CA ILE A 11 8.90 17.07 5.34
C ILE A 11 7.62 17.82 5.75
N ALA A 12 7.49 18.22 7.02
CA ALA A 12 6.36 19.01 7.49
C ALA A 12 6.28 20.38 6.78
N ARG A 13 7.45 21.01 6.54
CA ARG A 13 7.57 22.27 5.80
C ARG A 13 7.22 22.13 4.32
N PHE A 14 7.53 20.99 3.69
CA PHE A 14 7.18 20.73 2.29
C PHE A 14 5.68 20.50 2.06
N LEU A 15 4.94 20.02 3.07
CA LEU A 15 3.50 19.72 2.98
C LEU A 15 2.59 20.81 3.57
N GLY A 16 3.14 21.95 4.01
CA GLY A 16 2.37 23.04 4.63
C GLY A 16 1.69 22.64 5.94
N LEU A 17 2.21 21.63 6.65
CA LEU A 17 1.66 21.16 7.91
C LEU A 17 2.39 21.85 9.07
N PRO A 18 1.68 22.34 10.11
CA PRO A 18 2.35 22.88 11.29
C PRO A 18 3.26 21.82 11.91
N HIS A 19 4.45 22.24 12.34
CA HIS A 19 5.41 21.39 13.02
C HIS A 19 4.85 21.02 14.39
N VAL A 20 4.47 19.76 14.57
CA VAL A 20 3.97 19.25 15.85
C VAL A 20 4.89 18.14 16.32
N ALA A 21 5.74 18.47 17.29
CA ALA A 21 6.36 17.48 18.15
C ALA A 21 5.32 17.09 19.21
N SER A 22 4.43 16.13 18.92
CA SER A 22 3.47 15.62 19.89
C SER A 22 3.59 14.11 20.05
N ARG A 23 3.28 13.69 21.28
CA ARG A 23 3.14 12.29 21.70
C ARG A 23 2.16 11.51 20.78
N PRO A 24 2.15 10.16 20.82
CA PRO A 24 1.22 9.31 20.06
C PRO A 24 -0.29 9.47 20.36
N GLN A 25 -0.72 10.57 20.98
CA GLN A 25 -2.10 10.85 21.35
C GLN A 25 -2.48 12.26 20.91
N ASP A 26 -2.91 12.34 19.67
CA ASP A 26 -4.02 13.17 19.17
C ASP A 26 -3.96 13.12 17.64
N ILE A 27 -4.27 11.93 17.09
CA ILE A 27 -4.51 11.83 15.65
C ILE A 27 -5.81 12.59 15.41
N ASP A 28 -5.72 13.73 14.73
CA ASP A 28 -6.87 14.46 14.23
C ASP A 28 -7.59 13.58 13.19
N HIS A 29 -8.55 12.79 13.68
CA HIS A 29 -9.31 11.83 12.88
C HIS A 29 -10.04 12.52 11.73
N ASP A 30 -10.53 13.75 11.94
CA ASP A 30 -11.23 14.51 10.91
C ASP A 30 -10.30 14.88 9.77
N LYS A 31 -9.07 15.29 10.09
CA LYS A 31 -8.05 15.56 9.08
C LYS A 31 -7.68 14.31 8.29
N VAL A 32 -7.57 13.15 8.95
CA VAL A 32 -7.29 11.87 8.29
C VAL A 32 -8.43 11.48 7.35
N ILE A 33 -9.68 11.52 7.83
CA ILE A 33 -10.88 11.17 7.04
C ILE A 33 -11.00 12.09 5.82
N LYS A 34 -10.86 13.42 5.99
CA LYS A 34 -10.92 14.39 4.89
C LYS A 34 -9.80 14.20 3.87
N ALA A 35 -8.58 13.90 4.32
CA ALA A 35 -7.46 13.62 3.43
C ALA A 35 -7.63 12.29 2.67
N ALA A 36 -8.11 11.24 3.35
CA ALA A 36 -8.42 9.95 2.75
C ALA A 36 -9.52 10.09 1.69
N TYR A 37 -10.57 10.87 1.97
CA TYR A 37 -11.65 11.15 1.03
C TYR A 37 -11.14 11.87 -0.22
N ARG A 38 -10.39 12.97 -0.07
CA ARG A 38 -9.78 13.68 -1.21
C ARG A 38 -8.89 12.79 -2.08
N ARG A 39 -8.15 11.86 -1.45
CA ARG A 39 -7.31 10.90 -2.17
C ARG A 39 -8.16 9.85 -2.88
N TYR A 40 -9.21 9.35 -2.22
CA TYR A 40 -10.15 8.41 -2.79
C TYR A 40 -10.84 8.97 -4.03
N THR A 41 -11.37 10.20 -3.96
CA THR A 41 -12.05 10.86 -5.09
C THR A 41 -11.12 11.11 -6.27
N LYS A 42 -9.86 11.46 -6.02
CA LYS A 42 -8.85 11.61 -7.09
C LYS A 42 -8.54 10.29 -7.80
N LEU A 43 -8.51 9.17 -7.06
CA LEU A 43 -8.21 7.84 -7.62
C LEU A 43 -9.42 7.18 -8.29
N ARG A 44 -10.63 7.56 -7.88
CA ARG A 44 -11.90 6.95 -8.29
C ARG A 44 -12.98 8.01 -8.57
N PRO A 45 -12.77 8.91 -9.55
CA PRO A 45 -13.69 10.02 -9.80
C PRO A 45 -15.13 9.55 -10.10
N SER A 46 -15.30 8.43 -10.81
CA SER A 46 -16.61 7.85 -11.12
C SER A 46 -17.34 7.24 -9.91
N LEU A 47 -16.63 6.90 -8.83
CA LEU A 47 -17.22 6.37 -7.60
C LEU A 47 -17.46 7.47 -6.58
N SER A 48 -16.69 8.56 -6.59
CA SER A 48 -16.83 9.64 -5.62
C SER A 48 -18.07 10.53 -5.78
N GLU A 49 -18.67 10.54 -6.97
CA GLU A 49 -19.92 11.26 -7.21
C GLU A 49 -21.15 10.49 -6.71
N THR A 50 -20.98 9.23 -6.30
CA THR A 50 -22.12 8.36 -5.95
C THR A 50 -21.95 7.55 -4.67
N LEU A 51 -20.73 7.17 -4.27
CA LEU A 51 -20.46 6.35 -3.09
C LEU A 51 -19.72 7.19 -2.03
N PHE A 52 -20.37 7.39 -0.88
CA PHE A 52 -19.87 8.16 0.26
C PHE A 52 -19.58 9.62 -0.09
N ASP A 53 -20.61 10.43 -0.33
CA ASP A 53 -20.41 11.87 -0.46
C ASP A 53 -19.75 12.47 0.81
N GLY A 54 -19.16 13.65 0.67
CA GLY A 54 -18.47 14.32 1.77
C GLY A 54 -19.36 14.56 2.98
N ALA A 55 -20.67 14.74 2.78
CA ALA A 55 -21.63 15.00 3.86
C ALA A 55 -21.88 13.74 4.71
N PHE A 56 -22.02 12.57 4.08
CA PHE A 56 -22.16 11.29 4.77
C PHE A 56 -20.95 10.97 5.67
N LEU A 57 -19.74 11.29 5.19
CA LEU A 57 -18.51 11.07 5.96
C LEU A 57 -18.30 12.08 7.09
N GLU A 58 -19.02 13.21 7.08
CA GLU A 58 -19.04 14.16 8.20
C GLU A 58 -20.05 13.77 9.30
N ASP A 59 -21.00 12.87 9.01
CA ASP A 59 -22.06 12.45 9.94
C ASP A 59 -22.02 10.92 10.22
N ALA A 60 -23.00 10.15 9.75
CA ALA A 60 -23.15 8.73 10.09
C ALA A 60 -21.94 7.85 9.69
N GLY A 61 -21.24 8.19 8.61
CA GLY A 61 -20.04 7.48 8.18
C GLY A 61 -18.85 7.68 9.11
N ARG A 62 -18.76 8.84 9.77
CA ARG A 62 -17.63 9.22 10.62
C ARG A 62 -17.39 8.23 11.75
N THR A 63 -18.47 7.87 12.45
CA THR A 63 -18.41 6.96 13.60
C THR A 63 -17.80 5.63 13.23
N HIS A 64 -18.22 5.03 12.11
CA HIS A 64 -17.68 3.74 11.65
C HIS A 64 -16.19 3.82 11.32
N VAL A 65 -15.75 4.92 10.70
CA VAL A 65 -14.33 5.12 10.36
C VAL A 65 -13.49 5.36 11.62
N VAL A 66 -14.00 6.10 12.59
CA VAL A 66 -13.31 6.31 13.88
C VAL A 66 -13.22 5.01 14.68
N THR A 67 -14.29 4.24 14.79
CA THR A 67 -14.30 2.91 15.44
C THR A 67 -13.27 1.97 14.80
N TYR A 68 -13.13 2.02 13.46
CA TYR A 68 -12.07 1.31 12.76
C TYR A 68 -10.67 1.84 13.11
N MET A 69 -10.47 3.15 13.04
CA MET A 69 -9.16 3.79 13.31
C MET A 69 -8.67 3.53 14.74
N THR A 70 -9.56 3.43 15.72
CA THR A 70 -9.25 3.12 17.12
C THR A 70 -9.05 1.62 17.37
N GLY A 71 -9.20 0.77 16.35
CA GLY A 71 -8.97 -0.68 16.44
C GLY A 71 -10.08 -1.45 17.15
N GLN A 72 -11.26 -0.84 17.34
CA GLN A 72 -12.41 -1.50 17.98
C GLN A 72 -13.06 -2.55 17.08
N VAL A 73 -12.86 -2.45 15.76
CA VAL A 73 -13.35 -3.38 14.74
C VAL A 73 -12.28 -3.62 13.68
N ASP A 74 -12.27 -4.80 13.07
CA ASP A 74 -11.42 -5.06 11.91
C ASP A 74 -11.93 -4.33 10.65
N ARG A 75 -11.07 -4.22 9.63
CA ARG A 75 -11.35 -3.49 8.40
C ARG A 75 -12.56 -4.02 7.63
N HIS A 76 -12.74 -5.33 7.61
CA HIS A 76 -13.82 -5.96 6.87
C HIS A 76 -15.18 -5.68 7.53
N ALA A 77 -15.25 -5.83 8.85
CA ALA A 77 -16.42 -5.46 9.63
C ALA A 77 -16.77 -3.97 9.49
N ALA A 78 -15.77 -3.09 9.54
CA ALA A 78 -15.94 -1.66 9.33
C ALA A 78 -16.47 -1.34 7.92
N ALA A 79 -15.95 -1.99 6.87
CA ALA A 79 -16.39 -1.80 5.50
C ALA A 79 -17.86 -2.20 5.30
N ILE A 80 -18.30 -3.32 5.91
CA ILE A 80 -19.70 -3.75 5.89
C ILE A 80 -20.58 -2.72 6.59
N ALA A 81 -20.20 -2.27 7.79
CA ALA A 81 -20.99 -1.32 8.57
C ALA A 81 -21.12 0.04 7.85
N LEU A 82 -20.01 0.55 7.29
CA LEU A 82 -19.99 1.80 6.52
C LEU A 82 -20.88 1.72 5.28
N SER A 83 -20.77 0.62 4.52
CA SER A 83 -21.61 0.32 3.36
C SER A 83 -23.10 0.26 3.72
N HIS A 84 -23.43 -0.45 4.80
CA HIS A 84 -24.82 -0.60 5.25
C HIS A 84 -25.42 0.74 5.70
N SER A 85 -24.68 1.53 6.47
CA SER A 85 -25.08 2.87 6.92
C SER A 85 -25.33 3.80 5.73
N TRP A 86 -24.43 3.80 4.74
CA TRP A 86 -24.63 4.58 3.51
C TRP A 86 -25.86 4.12 2.71
N MET A 87 -26.10 2.81 2.57
CA MET A 87 -27.28 2.32 1.86
C MET A 87 -28.62 2.72 2.50
N GLN A 88 -28.63 3.08 3.78
CA GLN A 88 -29.83 3.57 4.48
C GLN A 88 -30.16 5.03 4.14
N THR A 89 -29.21 5.81 3.63
CA THR A 89 -29.45 7.20 3.22
C THR A 89 -30.04 7.30 1.81
N LEU A 90 -29.97 6.22 1.03
CA LEU A 90 -30.42 6.20 -0.35
C LEU A 90 -31.95 6.15 -0.47
N PRO A 91 -32.52 6.83 -1.48
CA PRO A 91 -33.93 6.69 -1.82
C PRO A 91 -34.35 5.23 -2.12
N PRO A 92 -35.65 4.91 -2.02
CA PRO A 92 -36.18 3.61 -2.40
C PRO A 92 -35.82 3.25 -3.84
N MET A 93 -35.43 2.00 -4.07
CA MET A 93 -34.99 1.50 -5.37
C MET A 93 -35.41 0.04 -5.57
N ARG A 94 -35.42 -0.41 -6.83
CA ARG A 94 -35.76 -1.80 -7.16
C ARG A 94 -34.78 -2.77 -6.48
N ALA A 95 -35.30 -3.90 -6.00
CA ALA A 95 -34.51 -4.88 -5.24
C ALA A 95 -33.26 -5.37 -5.98
N ALA A 96 -33.35 -5.59 -7.30
CA ALA A 96 -32.21 -6.03 -8.11
C ALA A 96 -31.09 -4.98 -8.16
N ALA A 97 -31.45 -3.70 -8.34
CA ALA A 97 -30.49 -2.59 -8.31
C ALA A 97 -29.86 -2.44 -6.92
N ARG A 98 -30.67 -2.59 -5.86
CA ARG A 98 -30.20 -2.51 -4.47
C ARG A 98 -29.18 -3.59 -4.13
N ARG A 99 -29.40 -4.84 -4.58
CA ARG A 99 -28.45 -5.95 -4.34
C ARG A 99 -27.11 -5.73 -5.05
N ARG A 100 -27.14 -5.25 -6.30
CA ARG A 100 -25.90 -4.95 -7.04
C ARG A 100 -25.12 -3.83 -6.34
N LEU A 101 -25.82 -2.76 -5.99
CA LEU A 101 -25.23 -1.63 -5.29
C LEU A 101 -24.64 -2.03 -3.94
N ALA A 102 -25.30 -2.93 -3.20
CA ALA A 102 -24.81 -3.45 -1.92
C ALA A 102 -23.46 -4.18 -2.03
N ALA A 103 -23.24 -4.93 -3.11
CA ALA A 103 -21.97 -5.61 -3.34
C ALA A 103 -20.86 -4.60 -3.68
N ASP A 104 -21.17 -3.65 -4.55
CA ASP A 104 -20.23 -2.61 -4.99
C ASP A 104 -19.87 -1.65 -3.85
N SER A 105 -20.82 -1.33 -2.96
CA SER A 105 -20.62 -0.41 -1.84
C SER A 105 -19.70 -0.96 -0.75
N VAL A 106 -19.69 -2.29 -0.53
CA VAL A 106 -18.72 -2.91 0.39
C VAL A 106 -17.30 -2.82 -0.15
N LEU A 107 -17.10 -3.05 -1.45
CA LEU A 107 -15.79 -2.91 -2.10
C LEU A 107 -15.31 -1.46 -2.07
N ALA A 108 -16.22 -0.50 -2.29
CA ALA A 108 -15.92 0.92 -2.19
C ALA A 108 -15.55 1.32 -0.76
N ALA A 109 -16.27 0.82 0.25
CA ALA A 109 -15.98 1.07 1.66
C ALA A 109 -14.60 0.52 2.07
N ASP A 110 -14.27 -0.72 1.69
CA ASP A 110 -12.96 -1.31 1.96
C ASP A 110 -11.85 -0.48 1.30
N SER A 111 -12.04 -0.08 0.03
CA SER A 111 -11.08 0.76 -0.69
C SER A 111 -10.88 2.14 -0.05
N PHE A 112 -11.94 2.73 0.52
CA PHE A 112 -11.87 3.98 1.28
C PHE A 112 -11.10 3.80 2.59
N LEU A 113 -11.38 2.76 3.37
CA LEU A 113 -10.67 2.47 4.62
C LEU A 113 -9.17 2.21 4.39
N MET A 114 -8.80 1.65 3.23
CA MET A 114 -7.40 1.54 2.85
C MET A 114 -6.73 2.91 2.62
N GLN A 115 -7.47 3.92 2.15
CA GLN A 115 -6.95 5.29 2.09
C GLN A 115 -6.81 5.90 3.48
N VAL A 116 -7.73 5.59 4.39
CA VAL A 116 -7.64 5.99 5.81
C VAL A 116 -6.36 5.42 6.43
N ASP A 117 -6.07 4.13 6.23
CA ASP A 117 -4.82 3.50 6.67
C ASP A 117 -3.60 4.16 6.05
N ALA A 118 -3.62 4.38 4.75
CA ALA A 118 -2.49 5.02 4.06
C ALA A 118 -2.21 6.42 4.61
N ILE A 119 -3.24 7.23 4.90
CA ILE A 119 -3.08 8.59 5.46
C ILE A 119 -2.66 8.53 6.93
N ARG A 120 -3.25 7.65 7.73
CA ARG A 120 -2.86 7.44 9.14
C ARG A 120 -1.38 7.02 9.25
N ASN A 121 -0.95 6.13 8.37
CA ASN A 121 0.43 5.62 8.32
C ASN A 121 1.40 6.54 7.56
N LEU A 122 0.94 7.67 7.02
CA LEU A 122 1.82 8.71 6.49
C LEU A 122 2.37 9.63 7.59
N GLY A 123 1.72 9.68 8.76
CA GLY A 123 2.17 10.43 9.95
C GLY A 123 2.81 9.56 11.05
N ILE A 124 2.60 8.26 10.99
CA ILE A 124 3.18 7.28 11.92
C ILE A 124 4.00 6.35 11.04
N MET A 125 5.30 6.20 11.31
CA MET A 125 6.17 5.23 10.63
C MET A 125 5.35 3.97 10.30
N ALA A 126 5.28 3.60 9.01
CA ALA A 126 4.48 2.48 8.54
C ALA A 126 4.55 1.34 9.57
N PRO A 127 3.40 0.79 10.03
CA PRO A 127 3.39 -0.17 11.12
C PRO A 127 4.43 -1.22 10.81
N ILE A 128 5.37 -1.43 11.74
CA ILE A 128 6.39 -2.45 11.61
C ILE A 128 5.63 -3.77 11.73
N ILE A 129 5.11 -4.26 10.60
CA ILE A 129 4.57 -5.61 10.51
C ILE A 129 5.77 -6.50 10.85
N PRO A 130 5.73 -7.24 11.97
CA PRO A 130 6.83 -8.11 12.32
C PRO A 130 7.04 -9.08 11.16
N LEU A 131 8.30 -9.22 10.73
CA LEU A 131 8.62 -10.20 9.71
C LEU A 131 8.28 -11.58 10.28
N PRO A 132 7.57 -12.44 9.52
CA PRO A 132 7.37 -13.81 9.95
C PRO A 132 8.73 -14.52 10.06
N ALA A 133 8.84 -15.50 10.96
CA ALA A 133 10.12 -16.18 11.24
C ALA A 133 10.80 -16.80 10.01
N GLU A 134 10.02 -17.08 8.96
CA GLU A 134 10.47 -17.63 7.68
C GLU A 134 11.05 -16.59 6.70
N LEU A 135 11.01 -15.30 7.03
CA LEU A 135 11.53 -14.22 6.20
C LEU A 135 12.46 -13.30 7.01
N ALA A 136 13.70 -13.17 6.58
CA ALA A 136 14.66 -12.22 7.14
C ALA A 136 15.12 -11.22 6.09
N LEU A 137 15.32 -9.97 6.53
CA LEU A 137 15.81 -8.88 5.68
C LEU A 137 17.11 -8.31 6.25
N GLU A 138 18.16 -8.35 5.45
CA GLU A 138 19.42 -7.65 5.68
C GLU A 138 19.35 -6.32 4.92
N ILE A 139 19.37 -5.18 5.61
CA ILE A 139 19.23 -3.85 5.00
C ILE A 139 20.51 -3.07 5.21
N ASP A 140 21.13 -2.65 4.12
CA ASP A 140 22.25 -1.72 4.11
C ASP A 140 21.86 -0.46 3.34
N GLN A 141 22.02 0.71 3.95
CA GLN A 141 21.56 1.97 3.38
C GLN A 141 22.69 2.99 3.35
N GLU A 142 23.04 3.43 2.13
CA GLU A 142 24.04 4.46 1.88
C GLU A 142 23.41 5.61 1.07
N GLY A 143 23.01 6.66 1.80
CA GLY A 143 22.35 7.82 1.21
C GLY A 143 21.02 7.45 0.53
N ALA A 144 20.95 7.67 -0.79
CA ALA A 144 19.76 7.37 -1.60
C ALA A 144 19.74 5.92 -2.13
N VAL A 145 20.82 5.16 -1.95
CA VAL A 145 20.95 3.77 -2.36
C VAL A 145 20.63 2.88 -1.17
N VAL A 146 19.82 1.85 -1.39
CA VAL A 146 19.56 0.82 -0.39
C VAL A 146 19.75 -0.56 -1.00
N THR A 147 20.47 -1.41 -0.29
CA THR A 147 20.61 -2.83 -0.59
C THR A 147 19.74 -3.61 0.39
N VAL A 148 18.87 -4.48 -0.14
CA VAL A 148 17.98 -5.33 0.65
C VAL A 148 18.27 -6.78 0.28
N GLY A 149 18.92 -7.50 1.19
CA GLY A 149 19.09 -8.95 1.13
C GLY A 149 17.86 -9.66 1.68
N VAL A 150 17.25 -10.52 0.89
CA VAL A 150 16.05 -11.29 1.25
C VAL A 150 16.45 -12.75 1.48
N THR A 151 16.20 -13.25 2.69
CA THR A 151 16.48 -14.64 3.07
C THR A 151 15.19 -15.35 3.47
N GLY A 152 15.01 -16.58 2.98
CA GLY A 152 13.88 -17.44 3.35
C GLY A 152 12.74 -17.42 2.34
N VAL A 153 11.49 -17.43 2.83
CA VAL A 153 10.30 -17.69 2.01
C VAL A 153 9.53 -16.41 1.71
N LEU A 154 9.27 -16.13 0.43
CA LEU A 154 8.42 -15.02 0.00
C LEU A 154 7.08 -15.55 -0.55
N ASN A 155 6.07 -15.57 0.33
CA ASN A 155 4.77 -16.20 0.12
C ASN A 155 3.59 -15.33 0.62
N ALA A 156 2.38 -15.90 0.66
CA ALA A 156 1.15 -15.18 1.05
C ALA A 156 1.16 -14.68 2.51
N ARG A 157 2.01 -15.24 3.37
CA ARG A 157 2.18 -14.86 4.77
C ARG A 157 3.25 -13.78 4.97
N SER A 158 4.27 -13.77 4.12
CA SER A 158 5.45 -12.90 4.30
C SER A 158 5.48 -11.68 3.39
N TYR A 159 4.79 -11.69 2.24
CA TYR A 159 4.89 -10.61 1.25
C TYR A 159 4.42 -9.25 1.78
N GLN A 160 3.41 -9.20 2.64
CA GLN A 160 2.89 -7.93 3.17
C GLN A 160 3.91 -7.25 4.10
N ALA A 161 4.54 -8.02 4.98
CA ALA A 161 5.59 -7.53 5.87
C ALA A 161 6.81 -7.04 5.08
N PHE A 162 7.18 -7.78 4.03
CA PHE A 162 8.21 -7.37 3.08
C PHE A 162 7.87 -6.02 2.42
N LEU A 163 6.69 -5.88 1.81
CA LEU A 163 6.28 -4.64 1.14
C LEU A 163 6.21 -3.45 2.09
N ALA A 164 5.72 -3.64 3.32
CA ALA A 164 5.71 -2.60 4.33
C ALA A 164 7.15 -2.09 4.62
N ARG A 165 8.13 -2.99 4.67
CA ARG A 165 9.54 -2.60 4.89
C ARG A 165 10.13 -1.85 3.71
N ILE A 166 9.89 -2.31 2.49
CA ILE A 166 10.31 -1.62 1.26
C ILE A 166 9.70 -0.22 1.17
N GLN A 167 8.41 -0.10 1.48
CA GLN A 167 7.72 1.19 1.45
C GLN A 167 8.28 2.17 2.49
N ALA A 168 8.64 1.67 3.68
CA ALA A 168 9.31 2.47 4.69
C ALA A 168 10.68 3.00 4.22
N LEU A 169 11.47 2.19 3.52
CA LEU A 169 12.76 2.61 2.96
C LEU A 169 12.58 3.71 1.90
N TYR A 170 11.61 3.53 1.00
CA TYR A 170 11.29 4.56 0.02
C TYR A 170 10.79 5.86 0.69
N ALA A 171 9.92 5.75 1.69
CA ALA A 171 9.46 6.90 2.46
C ALA A 171 10.59 7.62 3.21
N ALA A 172 11.62 6.88 3.66
CA ALA A 172 12.81 7.41 4.30
C ALA A 172 13.78 8.13 3.34
N GLY A 173 13.53 8.09 2.03
CA GLY A 173 14.31 8.83 1.03
C GLY A 173 15.13 7.96 0.09
N SER A 174 15.14 6.64 0.24
CA SER A 174 15.81 5.74 -0.71
C SER A 174 15.15 5.82 -2.09
N ARG A 175 15.95 5.91 -3.15
CA ARG A 175 15.48 6.05 -4.54
C ARG A 175 16.13 5.06 -5.49
N VAL A 176 17.23 4.43 -5.09
CA VAL A 176 17.88 3.35 -5.81
C VAL A 176 17.83 2.10 -4.94
N LEU A 177 17.40 0.99 -5.51
CA LEU A 177 17.27 -0.29 -4.81
C LEU A 177 18.14 -1.34 -5.49
N VAL A 178 18.96 -2.02 -4.68
CA VAL A 178 19.56 -3.31 -5.01
C VAL A 178 18.83 -4.37 -4.19
N LEU A 179 18.06 -5.21 -4.85
CA LEU A 179 17.31 -6.29 -4.21
C LEU A 179 18.06 -7.61 -4.44
N ASP A 180 18.60 -8.19 -3.39
CA ASP A 180 19.27 -9.49 -3.46
C ASP A 180 18.32 -10.60 -2.99
N VAL A 181 17.89 -11.42 -3.94
CA VAL A 181 17.02 -12.59 -3.71
C VAL A 181 17.79 -13.91 -3.75
N THR A 182 19.12 -13.87 -3.68
CA THR A 182 19.98 -15.05 -3.75
C THR A 182 19.70 -16.08 -2.65
N LYS A 183 19.30 -15.61 -1.46
CA LYS A 183 18.98 -16.47 -0.30
C LYS A 183 17.49 -16.77 -0.17
N VAL A 184 16.67 -16.48 -1.19
CA VAL A 184 15.24 -16.85 -1.22
C VAL A 184 15.13 -18.34 -1.53
N THR A 185 14.51 -19.08 -0.60
CA THR A 185 14.38 -20.55 -0.67
C THR A 185 13.09 -20.99 -1.35
N ASP A 186 12.03 -20.19 -1.24
CA ASP A 186 10.74 -20.42 -1.92
C ASP A 186 10.11 -19.08 -2.32
N LEU A 187 9.65 -19.01 -3.58
CA LEU A 187 9.00 -17.84 -4.17
C LEU A 187 7.65 -18.26 -4.73
N GLN A 188 6.58 -17.89 -4.03
CA GLN A 188 5.21 -18.14 -4.47
C GLN A 188 4.66 -16.97 -5.28
N LEU A 189 3.44 -17.12 -5.76
CA LEU A 189 2.75 -16.12 -6.57
C LEU A 189 2.66 -14.74 -5.92
N SER A 190 2.34 -14.70 -4.63
CA SER A 190 2.33 -13.48 -3.81
C SER A 190 3.72 -12.86 -3.67
N GLY A 191 4.78 -13.68 -3.71
CA GLY A 191 6.15 -13.20 -3.76
C GLY A 191 6.49 -12.52 -5.08
N ILE A 192 6.06 -13.08 -6.21
CA ILE A 192 6.19 -12.45 -7.53
C ILE A 192 5.44 -11.11 -7.55
N TYR A 193 4.22 -11.06 -7.01
CA TYR A 193 3.47 -9.82 -6.84
C TYR A 193 4.21 -8.80 -5.96
N ALA A 194 4.84 -9.26 -4.87
CA ALA A 194 5.66 -8.42 -4.03
C ALA A 194 6.82 -7.80 -4.83
N LEU A 195 7.61 -8.59 -5.55
CA LEU A 195 8.73 -8.09 -6.36
C LEU A 195 8.26 -7.02 -7.37
N HIS A 196 7.17 -7.28 -8.09
CA HIS A 196 6.59 -6.27 -8.98
C HIS A 196 6.19 -4.99 -8.24
N SER A 197 5.52 -5.13 -7.09
CA SER A 197 5.10 -3.98 -6.27
C SER A 197 6.29 -3.17 -5.77
N VAL A 198 7.40 -3.82 -5.41
CA VAL A 198 8.66 -3.15 -5.06
C VAL A 198 9.15 -2.24 -6.18
N ALA A 199 9.08 -2.72 -7.43
CA ALA A 199 9.48 -1.90 -8.56
C ALA A 199 8.59 -0.67 -8.76
N HIS A 200 7.27 -0.81 -8.58
CA HIS A 200 6.34 0.32 -8.60
C HIS A 200 6.66 1.34 -7.50
N ILE A 201 6.92 0.88 -6.26
CA ILE A 201 7.30 1.75 -5.14
C ILE A 201 8.52 2.60 -5.51
N PHE A 202 9.60 1.97 -6.00
CA PHE A 202 10.85 2.67 -6.32
C PHE A 202 10.79 3.51 -7.61
N ARG A 203 9.75 3.33 -8.43
CA ARG A 203 9.38 4.24 -9.53
C ARG A 203 8.52 5.41 -9.08
N GLY A 204 8.07 5.43 -7.82
CA GLY A 204 7.13 6.43 -7.30
C GLY A 204 5.70 6.22 -7.79
N VAL A 205 5.38 5.05 -8.35
CA VAL A 205 4.02 4.69 -8.74
C VAL A 205 3.28 4.16 -7.51
N PRO A 206 2.05 4.65 -7.23
CA PRO A 206 1.28 4.16 -6.09
C PRO A 206 0.95 2.67 -6.26
N VAL A 207 1.35 1.84 -5.30
CA VAL A 207 0.88 0.46 -5.22
C VAL A 207 -0.53 0.48 -4.67
N THR A 208 -1.53 0.20 -5.51
CA THR A 208 -2.87 -0.15 -5.03
C THR A 208 -2.79 -1.55 -4.41
N PRO A 209 -3.18 -1.74 -3.14
CA PRO A 209 -3.23 -3.09 -2.58
C PRO A 209 -4.31 -3.86 -3.34
N GLN A 210 -3.88 -4.83 -4.16
CA GLN A 210 -4.77 -5.62 -4.99
C GLN A 210 -5.04 -6.97 -4.32
N LYS A 211 -6.23 -7.52 -4.55
CA LYS A 211 -6.61 -8.87 -4.10
C LYS A 211 -5.88 -9.91 -4.96
N ASP A 212 -5.02 -10.73 -4.36
CA ASP A 212 -4.29 -11.83 -4.99
C ASP A 212 -5.19 -12.66 -5.94
N SER A 213 -5.19 -12.38 -7.26
CA SER A 213 -5.97 -13.13 -8.25
C SER A 213 -5.18 -13.40 -9.53
N PRO A 214 -5.33 -14.57 -10.18
CA PRO A 214 -4.56 -14.93 -11.38
C PRO A 214 -4.71 -13.97 -12.57
N SER A 215 -5.86 -13.32 -12.70
CA SER A 215 -6.12 -12.29 -13.72
C SER A 215 -5.20 -11.07 -13.56
N GLN A 216 -4.70 -10.80 -12.35
CA GLN A 216 -3.79 -9.67 -12.12
C GLN A 216 -2.38 -9.93 -12.62
N LEU A 217 -1.89 -11.17 -12.63
CA LEU A 217 -0.57 -11.48 -13.19
C LEU A 217 -0.48 -11.15 -14.68
N ARG A 218 -1.59 -11.36 -15.41
CA ARG A 218 -1.68 -10.98 -16.82
C ARG A 218 -1.62 -9.47 -16.99
N HIS A 219 -2.35 -8.73 -16.15
CA HIS A 219 -2.27 -7.26 -16.13
C HIS A 219 -0.91 -6.73 -15.64
N MET A 220 -0.17 -7.50 -14.82
CA MET A 220 1.18 -7.14 -14.41
C MET A 220 2.14 -7.19 -15.61
N SER A 221 2.10 -8.23 -16.45
CA SER A 221 2.92 -8.31 -17.67
C SER A 221 2.64 -7.13 -18.61
N GLU A 222 1.36 -6.81 -18.85
CA GLU A 222 0.97 -5.63 -19.65
C GLU A 222 1.47 -4.30 -19.04
N ALA A 223 1.37 -4.16 -17.71
CA ALA A 223 1.86 -2.98 -17.00
C ALA A 223 3.40 -2.87 -17.01
N ASN A 224 4.10 -4.01 -16.97
CA ASN A 224 5.57 -4.07 -17.03
C ASN A 224 6.08 -3.56 -18.37
N LEU A 225 5.48 -4.07 -19.46
CA LEU A 225 5.75 -3.65 -20.83
C LEU A 225 5.55 -2.13 -20.99
N ALA A 226 4.45 -1.59 -20.46
CA ALA A 226 4.16 -0.17 -20.56
C ALA A 226 5.12 0.72 -19.73
N ALA A 227 5.61 0.21 -18.60
CA ALA A 227 6.41 1.00 -17.67
C ALA A 227 7.91 1.04 -18.01
N GLY A 228 8.40 0.13 -18.85
CA GLY A 228 9.80 0.07 -19.29
C GLY A 228 10.81 -0.26 -18.20
N ARG A 229 12.09 -0.40 -18.56
CA ARG A 229 13.18 -0.76 -17.65
C ARG A 229 13.64 0.43 -16.81
N SER A 230 13.88 0.19 -15.52
CA SER A 230 14.39 1.21 -14.60
C SER A 230 15.83 0.88 -14.19
N GLU A 231 16.76 1.81 -14.47
CA GLU A 231 18.15 1.71 -14.00
C GLU A 231 18.29 1.83 -12.48
N ARG A 232 17.23 2.28 -11.80
CA ARG A 232 17.23 2.51 -10.35
C ARG A 232 16.96 1.24 -9.54
N ILE A 233 16.67 0.12 -10.20
CA ILE A 233 16.26 -1.11 -9.53
C ILE A 233 17.06 -2.28 -10.10
N VAL A 234 17.96 -2.80 -9.28
CA VAL A 234 18.81 -3.95 -9.61
C VAL A 234 18.31 -5.16 -8.84
N LEU A 235 18.23 -6.31 -9.52
CA LEU A 235 17.84 -7.59 -8.93
C LEU A 235 19.01 -8.57 -9.04
N THR A 236 19.53 -9.02 -7.90
CA THR A 236 20.56 -10.05 -7.84
C THR A 236 19.90 -11.40 -7.54
N CYS A 237 20.13 -12.40 -8.39
CA CYS A 237 19.53 -13.73 -8.25
C CYS A 237 20.53 -14.82 -8.68
N ALA A 238 21.20 -15.46 -7.71
CA ALA A 238 22.15 -16.53 -8.02
C ALA A 238 21.48 -17.85 -8.49
N ASN A 239 20.21 -18.09 -8.14
CA ASN A 239 19.50 -19.30 -8.55
C ASN A 239 19.09 -19.20 -10.03
N PRO A 240 19.65 -20.03 -10.93
CA PRO A 240 19.39 -19.91 -12.37
C PRO A 240 17.95 -20.29 -12.74
N ALA A 241 17.34 -21.25 -12.05
CA ALA A 241 15.97 -21.66 -12.31
C ALA A 241 14.97 -20.56 -11.92
N LEU A 242 15.20 -19.92 -10.78
CA LEU A 242 14.41 -18.76 -10.35
C LEU A 242 14.59 -17.60 -11.32
N ARG A 243 15.82 -17.31 -11.74
CA ARG A 243 16.11 -16.27 -12.73
C ARG A 243 15.38 -16.54 -14.05
N GLU A 244 15.43 -17.76 -14.57
CA GLU A 244 14.72 -18.14 -15.79
C GLU A 244 13.21 -17.97 -15.65
N ALA A 245 12.63 -18.34 -14.51
CA ALA A 245 11.21 -18.15 -14.23
C ALA A 245 10.82 -16.66 -14.22
N LEU A 246 11.65 -15.80 -13.62
CA LEU A 246 11.43 -14.35 -13.59
C LEU A 246 11.56 -13.72 -14.99
N ILE A 247 12.51 -14.17 -15.81
CA ILE A 247 12.64 -13.72 -17.21
C ILE A 247 11.41 -14.12 -18.04
N LYS A 248 10.88 -15.33 -17.86
CA LYS A 248 9.62 -15.75 -18.51
C LYS A 248 8.41 -14.90 -18.11
N LEU A 249 8.49 -14.25 -16.96
CA LEU A 249 7.49 -13.30 -16.46
C LEU A 249 7.83 -11.83 -16.79
N GLU A 250 8.83 -11.61 -17.66
CA GLU A 250 9.25 -10.30 -18.16
C GLU A 250 9.80 -9.37 -17.07
N PHE A 251 10.35 -9.92 -15.98
CA PHE A 251 10.96 -9.10 -14.92
C PHE A 251 12.25 -8.39 -15.38
N ASP A 252 12.89 -8.86 -16.45
CA ASP A 252 14.04 -8.21 -17.09
C ASP A 252 13.68 -6.90 -17.79
N GLN A 253 12.39 -6.69 -18.05
CA GLN A 253 11.86 -5.41 -18.48
C GLN A 253 11.64 -4.43 -17.33
N ILE A 254 11.66 -4.89 -16.09
CA ILE A 254 11.41 -4.06 -14.91
C ILE A 254 12.71 -3.78 -14.15
N PHE A 255 13.50 -4.83 -13.97
CA PHE A 255 14.73 -4.89 -13.18
C PHE A 255 15.93 -5.03 -14.09
N THR A 256 17.04 -4.43 -13.67
CA THR A 256 18.35 -4.82 -14.18
C THR A 256 18.84 -6.03 -13.40
N PHE A 257 19.00 -7.17 -14.06
CA PHE A 257 19.65 -8.34 -13.45
C PHE A 257 21.15 -8.08 -13.33
N ALA A 258 21.69 -8.28 -12.12
CA ALA A 258 23.12 -8.31 -11.83
C ALA A 258 23.62 -9.76 -11.68
#